data_AF-A0A284RKD0-F1
#
_entry.id   AF-A0A284RKD0-F1
#
_cell.length_a   1.000
_cell.length_b   1.000
_cell.length_c   1.000
_cell.angle_alpha   90.00
_cell.angle_beta   90.00
_cell.angle_gamma   90.00
#
_symmetry.space_group_name_H-M   'P 1'
#
loop_
_entity.id
_entity.type
_entity.pdbx_description
1 polymer ?
#
loop_
_entity_poly.entity_id
_entity_poly.type
_entity_poly.pdbx_seq_one_letter_code
_entity_poly.pdbx_strand_id
1 'polypeptide(L)'
;MPTFPPELVEKIVHEIWHTEMPSIIRQSFMTTCPRINRTWKAVFAPIASQDIYIPSLTYLYYLSDIAGRQKSVIYRDLIPRLTRTITCFVDLREKGRESVVKEVYILLMRLTNDIGLRALFPQIPSICLELSCIGRANYLGSEILGLPVHIRYDRFLSQCRNDAGEDGYLRMDIHVSIKTHSPRLSVSSDTFYDLRNAGLGPPRWFRQGNASGEYEQMRCGVLYSYVKSYVREYQGDLKAINRRLWMASNRSLTSILRNEHSVTSYSPSLLGI
;
A
#
# COMPACT_ATOMS: atom_id res chain seq x y z
N MET A 1 -35.47 9.16 -3.23
CA MET A 1 -34.27 9.87 -3.72
C MET A 1 -33.88 9.30 -5.06
N PRO A 2 -33.55 10.12 -6.07
CA PRO A 2 -33.00 9.62 -7.32
C PRO A 2 -31.66 8.93 -7.04
N THR A 3 -31.53 7.68 -7.47
CA THR A 3 -30.29 6.91 -7.39
C THR A 3 -29.62 6.93 -8.75
N PHE A 4 -28.34 7.32 -8.80
CA PHE A 4 -27.53 7.11 -9.99
C PHE A 4 -27.56 5.63 -10.40
N PRO A 5 -27.58 5.32 -11.71
CA PRO A 5 -27.30 4.00 -12.23
C PRO A 5 -26.01 3.43 -11.61
N PRO A 6 -25.97 2.13 -11.26
CA PRO A 6 -24.79 1.49 -10.66
C PRO A 6 -23.49 1.73 -11.44
N GLU A 7 -23.56 1.77 -12.76
CA GLU A 7 -22.42 1.97 -13.66
C GLU A 7 -21.80 3.37 -13.52
N LEU A 8 -22.64 4.39 -13.25
CA LEU A 8 -22.17 5.74 -12.97
C LEU A 8 -21.56 5.83 -11.58
N VAL A 9 -22.18 5.16 -10.60
CA VAL A 9 -21.61 5.08 -9.24
C VAL A 9 -20.25 4.41 -9.26
N GLU A 10 -20.09 3.34 -10.05
CA GLU A 10 -18.82 2.65 -10.24
C GLU A 10 -17.72 3.56 -10.78
N LYS A 11 -18.00 4.30 -11.85
CA LYS A 11 -17.04 5.27 -12.41
C LYS A 11 -16.63 6.33 -11.39
N ILE A 12 -17.60 6.93 -10.69
CA ILE A 12 -17.33 7.96 -9.68
C ILE A 12 -16.45 7.40 -8.55
N VAL A 13 -16.84 6.24 -8.00
CA VAL A 13 -16.09 5.63 -6.89
C VAL A 13 -14.70 5.23 -7.35
N HIS A 14 -14.55 4.66 -8.54
CA HIS A 14 -13.27 4.27 -9.10
C HIS A 14 -12.35 5.48 -9.31
N GLU A 15 -12.85 6.56 -9.91
CA GLU A 15 -12.07 7.78 -10.14
C GLU A 15 -11.62 8.42 -8.82
N ILE A 16 -12.52 8.57 -7.86
CA ILE A 16 -12.18 9.13 -6.54
C ILE A 16 -11.17 8.22 -5.83
N TRP A 17 -11.38 6.91 -5.81
CA TRP A 17 -10.53 5.97 -5.08
C TRP A 17 -9.06 6.01 -5.52
N HIS A 18 -8.82 6.17 -6.83
CA HIS A 18 -7.49 6.20 -7.42
C HIS A 18 -6.88 7.60 -7.54
N THR A 19 -7.58 8.63 -7.07
CA THR A 19 -7.04 10.00 -7.06
C THR A 19 -6.05 10.18 -5.90
N GLU A 20 -4.98 10.94 -6.16
CA GLU A 20 -4.10 11.44 -5.09
C GLU A 20 -4.87 12.39 -4.17
N MET A 21 -5.12 11.98 -2.93
CA MET A 21 -5.78 12.81 -1.95
C MET A 21 -5.16 12.65 -0.56
N PRO A 22 -5.18 13.71 0.29
CA PRO A 22 -4.76 13.62 1.67
C PRO A 22 -5.48 12.50 2.45
N SER A 23 -4.79 11.94 3.43
CA SER A 23 -5.30 10.81 4.22
C SER A 23 -6.62 11.10 4.94
N ILE A 24 -6.86 12.35 5.34
CA ILE A 24 -8.11 12.77 5.98
C ILE A 24 -9.30 12.74 5.03
N ILE A 25 -9.09 13.17 3.78
CA ILE A 25 -10.12 13.14 2.72
C ILE A 25 -10.42 11.69 2.36
N ARG A 26 -9.38 10.86 2.24
CA ARG A 26 -9.54 9.41 1.99
C ARG A 26 -10.34 8.73 3.11
N GLN A 27 -10.03 9.01 4.37
CA GLN A 27 -10.79 8.47 5.50
C GLN A 27 -12.25 8.94 5.50
N SER A 28 -12.50 10.20 5.16
CA SER A 28 -13.87 10.71 4.98
C SER A 28 -14.59 9.90 3.89
N PHE A 29 -13.96 9.69 2.73
CA PHE A 29 -14.55 8.90 1.66
C PHE A 29 -14.82 7.44 2.07
N MET A 30 -13.85 6.78 2.70
CA MET A 30 -13.96 5.40 3.19
C MET A 30 -15.12 5.22 4.18
N THR A 31 -15.43 6.24 4.98
CA THR A 31 -16.48 6.17 6.01
C THR A 31 -17.85 6.60 5.50
N THR A 32 -17.90 7.54 4.56
CA THR A 32 -19.15 8.13 4.06
C THR A 32 -19.72 7.39 2.85
N CYS A 33 -18.88 7.02 1.87
CA CYS A 33 -19.30 6.39 0.62
C CYS A 33 -20.18 5.14 0.85
N PRO A 34 -19.76 4.13 1.64
CA PRO A 34 -20.59 2.96 1.93
C PRO A 34 -21.83 3.23 2.80
N ARG A 35 -22.03 4.46 3.30
CA ARG A 35 -23.21 4.87 4.07
C ARG A 35 -24.27 5.60 3.25
N ILE A 36 -23.99 5.99 2.01
CA ILE A 36 -24.92 6.74 1.16
C ILE A 36 -26.20 5.91 0.91
N ASN A 37 -26.05 4.72 0.32
CA ASN A 37 -27.11 3.72 0.17
C ASN A 37 -26.50 2.34 -0.19
N ARG A 38 -27.36 1.34 -0.42
CA ARG A 38 -26.95 -0.03 -0.76
C ARG A 38 -26.13 -0.11 -2.06
N THR A 39 -26.47 0.68 -3.09
CA THR A 39 -25.76 0.70 -4.37
C THR A 39 -24.32 1.19 -4.20
N TRP A 40 -24.13 2.34 -3.53
CA TRP A 40 -22.79 2.90 -3.27
C TRP A 40 -21.94 1.97 -2.43
N LYS A 41 -22.54 1.32 -1.42
CA LYS A 41 -21.84 0.30 -0.62
C LYS A 41 -21.42 -0.90 -1.45
N ALA A 42 -22.30 -1.40 -2.31
CA ALA A 42 -22.05 -2.58 -3.14
C ALA A 42 -20.96 -2.32 -4.20
N VAL A 43 -20.85 -1.09 -4.70
CA VAL A 43 -19.80 -0.65 -5.62
C VAL A 43 -18.48 -0.38 -4.90
N PHE A 44 -18.53 0.31 -3.76
CA PHE A 44 -17.33 0.67 -2.99
C PHE A 44 -16.58 -0.56 -2.46
N ALA A 45 -17.30 -1.54 -1.93
CA ALA A 45 -16.69 -2.70 -1.30
C ALA A 45 -15.70 -3.47 -2.19
N PRO A 46 -16.01 -3.87 -3.44
CA PRO A 46 -15.05 -4.55 -4.32
C PRO A 46 -13.87 -3.65 -4.70
N ILE A 47 -14.11 -2.39 -5.09
CA ILE A 47 -13.03 -1.44 -5.47
C ILE A 47 -12.03 -1.28 -4.31
N ALA A 48 -12.52 -0.96 -3.12
CA ALA A 48 -11.67 -0.73 -1.95
C ALA A 48 -11.08 -2.01 -1.33
N SER A 49 -11.61 -3.20 -1.67
CA SER A 49 -11.01 -4.48 -1.31
C SER A 49 -9.91 -4.90 -2.26
N GLN A 50 -10.01 -4.51 -3.54
CA GLN A 50 -9.02 -4.81 -4.57
C GLN A 50 -7.77 -3.96 -4.38
N ASP A 51 -7.95 -2.66 -4.18
CA ASP A 51 -6.85 -1.70 -4.06
C ASP A 51 -6.90 -1.04 -2.69
N ILE A 52 -6.23 -1.63 -1.70
CA ILE A 52 -6.30 -1.17 -0.31
C ILE A 52 -5.41 0.04 -0.10
N TYR A 53 -5.97 1.12 0.42
CA TYR A 53 -5.19 2.22 0.98
C TYR A 53 -5.11 2.12 2.51
N ILE A 54 -3.92 2.32 3.08
CA ILE A 54 -3.68 2.32 4.52
C ILE A 54 -3.49 3.75 5.02
N PRO A 55 -4.53 4.42 5.54
CA PRO A 55 -4.42 5.79 6.06
C PRO A 55 -3.91 5.85 7.51
N SER A 56 -3.88 4.72 8.23
CA SER A 56 -3.44 4.67 9.63
C SER A 56 -3.09 3.25 10.06
N LEU A 57 -2.31 3.15 11.14
CA LEU A 57 -2.01 1.87 11.80
C LEU A 57 -3.28 1.20 12.35
N THR A 58 -4.22 1.99 12.89
CA THR A 58 -5.53 1.49 13.35
C THR A 58 -6.29 0.79 12.23
N TYR A 59 -6.25 1.35 11.02
CA TYR A 59 -6.91 0.75 9.87
C TYR A 59 -6.25 -0.58 9.46
N LEU A 60 -4.91 -0.67 9.49
CA LEU A 60 -4.19 -1.93 9.25
C LEU A 60 -4.58 -3.02 10.27
N TYR A 61 -4.75 -2.65 11.53
CA TYR A 61 -5.24 -3.59 12.55
C TYR A 61 -6.71 -3.97 12.36
N TYR A 62 -7.53 -3.04 11.90
CA TYR A 62 -8.91 -3.33 11.52
C TYR A 62 -8.96 -4.34 10.36
N LEU A 63 -8.13 -4.18 9.33
CA LEU A 63 -7.98 -5.15 8.23
C LEU A 63 -7.62 -6.54 8.76
N SER A 64 -6.67 -6.62 9.69
CA SER A 64 -6.29 -7.87 10.34
C SER A 64 -7.47 -8.52 11.07
N ASP A 65 -8.25 -7.73 11.82
CA ASP A 65 -9.40 -8.25 12.57
C ASP A 65 -10.51 -8.78 11.65
N ILE A 66 -10.88 -8.01 10.62
CA ILE A 66 -11.95 -8.41 9.70
C ILE A 66 -11.55 -9.60 8.82
N ALA A 67 -10.29 -9.70 8.41
CA ALA A 67 -9.82 -10.80 7.60
C ALA A 67 -9.78 -12.10 8.42
N GLY A 68 -9.35 -12.02 9.69
CA GLY A 68 -9.33 -13.19 10.57
C GLY A 68 -10.70 -13.64 11.08
N ARG A 69 -11.72 -12.76 11.06
CA ARG A 69 -13.06 -13.06 11.57
C ARG A 69 -14.14 -13.17 10.49
N GLN A 70 -13.86 -12.70 9.27
CA GLN A 70 -14.81 -12.57 8.16
C GLN A 70 -16.09 -11.80 8.54
N LYS A 71 -15.96 -10.78 9.40
CA LYS A 71 -17.09 -10.05 10.00
C LYS A 71 -17.23 -8.60 9.52
N SER A 72 -16.61 -8.22 8.40
CA SER A 72 -16.76 -6.84 7.93
C SER A 72 -18.16 -6.60 7.36
N VAL A 73 -18.84 -5.60 7.90
CA VAL A 73 -20.11 -5.11 7.35
C VAL A 73 -19.95 -4.55 5.94
N ILE A 74 -18.76 -4.01 5.62
CA ILE A 74 -18.45 -3.39 4.33
C ILE A 74 -17.83 -4.43 3.40
N TYR A 75 -16.75 -5.08 3.84
CA TYR A 75 -15.91 -5.90 2.98
C TYR A 75 -16.30 -7.38 2.96
N ARG A 76 -17.17 -7.85 3.88
CA ARG A 76 -17.56 -9.27 4.01
C ARG A 76 -16.36 -10.22 3.93
N ASP A 77 -16.30 -11.03 2.88
CA ASP A 77 -15.28 -12.02 2.54
C ASP A 77 -14.36 -11.56 1.39
N LEU A 78 -14.45 -10.30 0.97
CA LEU A 78 -13.65 -9.74 -0.12
C LEU A 78 -12.20 -9.51 0.31
N ILE A 79 -11.93 -9.28 1.59
CA ILE A 79 -10.57 -9.13 2.14
C ILE A 79 -10.22 -10.40 2.92
N PRO A 80 -9.08 -11.06 2.64
CA PRO A 80 -8.01 -10.65 1.71
C PRO A 80 -8.20 -11.14 0.26
N ARG A 81 -9.30 -11.84 -0.04
CA ARG A 81 -9.49 -12.62 -1.28
C ARG A 81 -9.33 -11.84 -2.59
N LEU A 82 -9.84 -10.61 -2.66
CA LEU A 82 -9.79 -9.75 -3.85
C LEU A 82 -8.59 -8.80 -3.87
N THR A 83 -7.82 -8.72 -2.78
CA THR A 83 -6.79 -7.70 -2.64
C THR A 83 -5.62 -7.96 -3.59
N ARG A 84 -5.35 -6.97 -4.45
CA ARG A 84 -4.29 -6.96 -5.45
C ARG A 84 -3.19 -5.96 -5.11
N THR A 85 -3.56 -4.81 -4.55
CA THR A 85 -2.60 -3.77 -4.18
C THR A 85 -2.81 -3.28 -2.75
N ILE A 86 -1.72 -2.91 -2.11
CA ILE A 86 -1.72 -2.19 -0.83
C ILE A 86 -0.87 -0.93 -1.03
N THR A 87 -1.49 0.23 -0.80
CA THR A 87 -0.86 1.54 -0.94
C THR A 87 -0.89 2.31 0.39
N CYS A 88 0.24 2.90 0.76
CA CYS A 88 0.31 3.90 1.82
C CYS A 88 0.75 5.23 1.18
N PHE A 89 -0.19 6.16 1.05
CA PHE A 89 0.03 7.45 0.38
C PHE A 89 0.12 8.58 1.41
N VAL A 90 1.15 9.43 1.30
CA VAL A 90 1.37 10.60 2.15
C VAL A 90 1.43 11.87 1.30
N ASP A 91 0.57 12.84 1.62
CA ASP A 91 0.54 14.14 0.89
C ASP A 91 1.23 15.26 1.69
N LEU A 92 2.50 15.54 1.36
CA LEU A 92 3.26 16.63 1.96
C LEU A 92 3.10 17.99 1.25
N ARG A 93 2.26 18.09 0.21
CA ARG A 93 2.05 19.35 -0.52
C ARG A 93 1.35 20.38 0.37
N GLU A 94 0.33 19.93 1.09
CA GLU A 94 -0.44 20.76 2.02
C GLU A 94 0.16 20.74 3.43
N LYS A 95 -0.12 21.78 4.23
CA LYS A 95 0.21 21.82 5.67
C LYS A 95 -0.67 20.88 6.52
N GLY A 96 -1.30 19.89 5.89
CA GLY A 96 -2.28 18.99 6.49
C GLY A 96 -1.68 18.07 7.56
N ARG A 97 -2.57 17.54 8.41
CA ARG A 97 -2.28 16.61 9.51
C ARG A 97 -2.00 15.18 9.00
N GLU A 98 -1.01 15.02 8.13
CA GLU A 98 -0.60 13.71 7.61
C GLU A 98 0.26 12.91 8.61
N SER A 99 0.36 13.33 9.87
CA SER A 99 1.20 12.68 10.89
C SER A 99 0.83 11.21 11.10
N VAL A 100 -0.47 10.89 11.08
CA VAL A 100 -0.97 9.52 11.30
C VAL A 100 -0.59 8.59 10.16
N VAL A 101 -0.80 9.01 8.90
CA VAL A 101 -0.43 8.20 7.74
C VAL A 101 1.09 8.13 7.59
N LYS A 102 1.80 9.21 7.92
CA LYS A 102 3.26 9.24 7.93
C LYS A 102 3.85 8.25 8.93
N GLU A 103 3.24 8.06 10.10
CA GLU A 103 3.70 7.06 11.06
C GLU A 103 3.61 5.65 10.46
N VAL A 104 2.47 5.28 9.88
CA VAL A 104 2.31 3.94 9.27
C VAL A 104 3.19 3.78 8.02
N TYR A 105 3.38 4.84 7.23
CA TYR A 105 4.34 4.86 6.13
C TYR A 105 5.75 4.50 6.60
N ILE A 106 6.23 5.18 7.65
CA ILE A 106 7.57 4.93 8.22
C ILE A 106 7.67 3.50 8.76
N LEU A 107 6.61 3.00 9.41
CA LEU A 107 6.56 1.62 9.92
C LEU A 107 6.64 0.58 8.79
N LEU A 108 5.90 0.78 7.71
CA LEU A 108 5.91 -0.12 6.55
C LEU A 108 7.24 -0.05 5.78
N MET A 109 7.81 1.15 5.62
CA MET A 109 9.13 1.35 5.02
C MET A 109 10.24 0.63 5.82
N ARG A 110 10.14 0.63 7.14
CA ARG A 110 11.12 0.03 8.06
C ARG A 110 10.77 -1.40 8.49
N LEU A 111 9.69 -1.97 7.97
CA LEU A 111 9.27 -3.31 8.36
C LEU A 111 10.41 -4.29 8.07
N THR A 112 10.79 -5.06 9.07
CA THR A 112 12.05 -5.82 9.05
C THR A 112 11.92 -7.12 8.26
N ASN A 113 10.72 -7.72 8.25
CA ASN A 113 10.28 -8.83 7.40
C ASN A 113 8.79 -8.61 7.04
N ASP A 114 8.24 -9.43 6.17
CA ASP A 114 6.86 -9.32 5.68
C ASP A 114 6.07 -10.63 5.75
N ILE A 115 6.49 -11.54 6.63
CA ILE A 115 5.86 -12.85 6.83
C ILE A 115 4.35 -12.71 7.08
N GLY A 116 3.93 -11.73 7.89
CA GLY A 116 2.52 -11.51 8.17
C GLY A 116 1.74 -11.00 6.96
N LEU A 117 2.33 -10.10 6.18
CA LEU A 117 1.74 -9.57 4.95
C LEU A 117 1.57 -10.68 3.91
N ARG A 118 2.61 -11.48 3.67
CA ARG A 118 2.57 -12.61 2.74
C ARG A 118 1.53 -13.66 3.13
N ALA A 119 1.39 -13.91 4.43
CA ALA A 119 0.45 -14.90 4.92
C ALA A 119 -1.00 -14.44 4.78
N LEU A 120 -1.27 -13.16 5.05
CA LEU A 120 -2.63 -12.63 4.92
C LEU A 120 -3.00 -12.30 3.48
N PHE A 121 -2.06 -11.77 2.71
CA PHE A 121 -2.24 -11.30 1.34
C PHE A 121 -1.30 -12.02 0.36
N PRO A 122 -1.51 -13.32 0.11
CA PRO A 122 -0.57 -14.12 -0.68
C PRO A 122 -0.47 -13.71 -2.16
N GLN A 123 -1.45 -12.97 -2.68
CA GLN A 123 -1.49 -12.53 -4.08
C GLN A 123 -0.75 -11.21 -4.32
N ILE A 124 -0.31 -10.52 -3.27
CA ILE A 124 0.27 -9.18 -3.41
C ILE A 124 1.79 -9.29 -3.55
N PRO A 125 2.37 -8.83 -4.68
CA PRO A 125 3.81 -8.93 -4.90
C PRO A 125 4.61 -7.87 -4.15
N SER A 126 4.02 -6.69 -3.92
CA SER A 126 4.67 -5.53 -3.30
C SER A 126 3.70 -4.62 -2.57
N ILE A 127 4.22 -3.83 -1.63
CA ILE A 127 3.52 -2.69 -1.04
C ILE A 127 3.98 -1.41 -1.73
N CYS A 128 3.02 -0.59 -2.15
CA CYS A 128 3.26 0.73 -2.75
C CYS A 128 3.33 1.78 -1.64
N LEU A 129 4.48 2.42 -1.46
CA LEU A 129 4.66 3.53 -0.53
C LEU A 129 4.81 4.80 -1.35
N GLU A 130 3.78 5.64 -1.35
CA GLU A 130 3.71 6.81 -2.21
C GLU A 130 3.79 8.10 -1.40
N LEU A 131 4.45 9.10 -1.99
CA LEU A 131 4.69 10.41 -1.40
C LEU A 131 4.48 11.47 -2.48
N SER A 132 3.63 12.45 -2.19
CA SER A 132 3.55 13.67 -3.00
C SER A 132 4.05 14.85 -2.21
N CYS A 133 4.90 15.69 -2.77
CA CYS A 133 5.42 16.87 -2.11
C CYS A 133 5.71 18.00 -3.10
N ILE A 134 5.89 19.20 -2.56
CA ILE A 134 6.53 20.29 -3.30
C ILE A 134 7.99 20.30 -2.86
N GLY A 135 8.91 20.41 -3.81
CA GLY A 135 10.33 20.59 -3.52
C GLY A 135 10.54 21.71 -2.52
N ARG A 136 11.12 21.38 -1.38
CA ARG A 136 11.42 22.32 -0.30
C ARG A 136 12.88 22.12 0.06
N ALA A 137 13.58 23.21 0.37
CA ALA A 137 14.98 23.19 0.76
C ALA A 137 15.29 22.24 1.94
N ASN A 138 14.29 21.90 2.75
CA ASN A 138 14.43 21.02 3.92
C ASN A 138 14.20 19.52 3.62
N TYR A 139 13.77 19.17 2.41
CA TYR A 139 13.43 17.79 2.04
C TYR A 139 14.06 17.35 0.72
N LEU A 140 14.35 18.30 -0.16
CA LEU A 140 14.81 18.08 -1.53
C LEU A 140 15.83 19.14 -1.90
N GLY A 141 16.87 18.73 -2.64
CA GLY A 141 17.94 19.61 -3.11
C GLY A 141 17.44 20.86 -3.85
N SER A 142 18.31 21.88 -3.95
CA SER A 142 17.97 23.20 -4.50
C SER A 142 17.40 23.18 -5.92
N GLU A 143 17.77 22.17 -6.71
CA GLU A 143 17.33 22.02 -8.11
C GLU A 143 15.84 21.68 -8.25
N ILE A 144 15.25 21.05 -7.23
CA ILE A 144 13.85 20.62 -7.24
C ILE A 144 12.96 21.61 -6.49
N LEU A 145 13.54 22.67 -5.91
CA LEU A 145 12.84 23.65 -5.10
C LEU A 145 11.63 24.24 -5.84
N GLY A 146 10.46 24.17 -5.21
CA GLY A 146 9.19 24.65 -5.76
C GLY A 146 8.51 23.72 -6.77
N LEU A 147 9.14 22.62 -7.17
CA LEU A 147 8.56 21.70 -8.16
C LEU A 147 7.65 20.65 -7.49
N PRO A 148 6.51 20.28 -8.11
CA PRO A 148 5.75 19.11 -7.69
C PRO A 148 6.54 17.83 -7.93
N VAL A 149 6.70 17.04 -6.88
CA VAL A 149 7.41 15.76 -6.88
C VAL A 149 6.48 14.68 -6.37
N HIS A 150 6.39 13.58 -7.10
CA HIS A 150 5.79 12.35 -6.64
C HIS A 150 6.87 11.26 -6.58
N ILE A 151 6.91 10.53 -5.48
CA ILE A 151 7.85 9.43 -5.25
C ILE A 151 7.05 8.20 -4.86
N ARG A 152 7.32 7.09 -5.53
CA ARG A 152 6.72 5.80 -5.24
C ARG A 152 7.83 4.79 -4.97
N TYR A 153 7.72 4.09 -3.85
CA TYR A 153 8.57 2.96 -3.51
C TYR A 153 7.73 1.68 -3.55
N ASP A 154 8.09 0.75 -4.44
CA ASP A 154 7.50 -0.57 -4.51
C ASP A 154 8.36 -1.55 -3.71
N ARG A 155 7.94 -1.85 -2.48
CA ARG A 155 8.62 -2.79 -1.57
C ARG A 155 8.11 -4.20 -1.84
N PHE A 156 8.89 -5.01 -2.54
CA PHE A 156 8.52 -6.38 -2.85
C PHE A 156 8.52 -7.27 -1.60
N LEU A 157 7.57 -8.20 -1.53
CA LEU A 157 7.40 -9.14 -0.43
C LEU A 157 8.17 -10.46 -0.65
N SER A 158 8.61 -10.73 -1.88
CA SER A 158 9.46 -11.90 -2.15
C SER A 158 10.91 -11.63 -1.75
N GLN A 159 11.53 -12.57 -1.05
CA GLN A 159 12.98 -12.59 -0.91
C GLN A 159 13.62 -12.66 -2.29
N CYS A 160 14.68 -11.89 -2.48
CA CYS A 160 15.45 -11.84 -3.71
C CYS A 160 16.93 -11.88 -3.40
N ARG A 161 17.71 -12.18 -4.45
CA ARG A 161 19.16 -11.97 -4.43
C ARG A 161 19.46 -10.54 -4.82
N ASN A 162 20.43 -9.92 -4.17
CA ASN A 162 20.97 -8.65 -4.63
C ASN A 162 21.81 -8.86 -5.91
N ASP A 163 22.32 -7.77 -6.50
CA ASP A 163 23.13 -7.84 -7.73
C ASP A 163 24.44 -8.64 -7.55
N ALA A 164 24.89 -8.83 -6.31
CA ALA A 164 26.05 -9.65 -5.96
C ALA A 164 25.68 -11.14 -5.72
N GLY A 165 24.42 -11.51 -5.85
CA GLY A 165 23.92 -12.88 -5.65
C GLY A 165 23.68 -13.26 -4.19
N GLU A 166 23.76 -12.31 -3.24
CA GLU A 166 23.57 -12.56 -1.81
C GLU A 166 22.08 -12.68 -1.46
N ASP A 167 21.74 -13.67 -0.63
CA ASP A 167 20.38 -13.86 -0.10
C ASP A 167 20.07 -12.91 1.07
N GLY A 168 18.80 -12.84 1.47
CA GLY A 168 18.35 -12.03 2.61
C GLY A 168 18.10 -10.56 2.28
N TYR A 169 17.82 -10.24 1.02
CA TYR A 169 17.43 -8.92 0.57
C TYR A 169 15.99 -8.89 0.05
N LEU A 170 15.34 -7.75 0.23
CA LEU A 170 14.07 -7.40 -0.40
C LEU A 170 14.32 -6.37 -1.49
N ARG A 171 13.71 -6.58 -2.65
CA ARG A 171 13.78 -5.62 -3.75
C ARG A 171 12.90 -4.41 -3.43
N MET A 172 13.42 -3.24 -3.74
CA MET A 172 12.71 -1.97 -3.66
C MET A 172 12.89 -1.23 -4.97
N ASP A 173 11.79 -0.98 -5.68
CA ASP A 173 11.81 -0.16 -6.89
C ASP A 173 11.41 1.27 -6.52
N ILE A 174 12.17 2.25 -7.00
CA ILE A 174 11.98 3.66 -6.68
C ILE A 174 11.63 4.39 -7.97
N HIS A 175 10.44 4.95 -8.01
CA HIS A 175 9.94 5.76 -9.10
C HIS A 175 9.82 7.20 -8.62
N VAL A 176 10.41 8.12 -9.38
CA VAL A 176 10.31 9.56 -9.12
C VAL A 176 9.70 10.20 -10.34
N SER A 177 8.68 11.04 -10.14
CA SER A 177 8.16 11.91 -11.18
C SER A 177 8.17 13.36 -10.72
N ILE A 178 8.71 14.24 -11.54
CA ILE A 178 8.87 15.67 -11.23
C ILE A 178 8.26 16.46 -12.37
N LYS A 179 7.27 17.29 -12.06
CA LYS A 179 6.73 18.23 -13.04
C LYS A 179 7.70 19.39 -13.22
N THR A 180 8.31 19.49 -14.39
CA THR A 180 9.34 20.48 -14.69
C THR A 180 9.26 20.94 -16.15
N HIS A 181 9.68 22.18 -16.40
CA HIS A 181 9.90 22.68 -17.75
C HIS A 181 11.38 22.64 -18.17
N SER A 182 12.26 22.27 -17.23
CA SER A 182 13.69 22.19 -17.50
C SER A 182 14.08 20.78 -17.96
N PRO A 183 14.59 20.61 -19.20
CA PRO A 183 15.09 19.33 -19.67
C PRO A 183 16.46 18.96 -19.06
N ARG A 184 17.06 19.86 -18.27
CA ARG A 184 18.37 19.66 -17.62
C ARG A 184 18.27 19.17 -16.18
N LEU A 185 17.06 19.03 -15.64
CA LEU A 185 16.88 18.50 -14.29
C LEU A 185 17.26 17.01 -14.30
N SER A 186 18.09 16.59 -13.36
CA SER A 186 18.39 15.18 -13.10
C SER A 186 18.23 14.91 -11.61
N VAL A 187 17.90 13.67 -11.25
CA VAL A 187 17.61 13.30 -9.87
C VAL A 187 18.83 12.63 -9.26
N SER A 188 19.61 13.38 -8.48
CA SER A 188 20.76 12.82 -7.75
C SER A 188 20.33 12.08 -6.47
N SER A 189 21.13 11.09 -6.06
CA SER A 189 20.95 10.38 -4.79
C SER A 189 20.89 11.29 -3.57
N ASP A 190 21.69 12.35 -3.58
CA ASP A 190 21.87 13.26 -2.44
C ASP A 190 20.63 14.13 -2.22
N THR A 191 19.85 14.34 -3.27
CA THR A 191 18.60 15.09 -3.25
C THR A 191 17.58 14.49 -2.27
N PHE A 192 17.64 13.19 -1.98
CA PHE A 192 16.69 12.51 -1.10
C PHE A 192 17.23 12.23 0.32
N TYR A 193 18.39 12.79 0.67
CA TYR A 193 19.00 12.58 1.98
C TYR A 193 18.06 12.97 3.13
N ASP A 194 17.35 14.09 3.01
CA ASP A 194 16.46 14.57 4.06
C ASP A 194 15.16 13.76 4.16
N LEU A 195 14.60 13.29 3.04
CA LEU A 195 13.49 12.34 3.06
C LEU A 195 13.89 11.05 3.80
N ARG A 196 15.09 10.54 3.53
CA ARG A 196 15.65 9.39 4.25
C ARG A 196 15.77 9.68 5.75
N ASN A 197 16.32 10.83 6.15
CA ASN A 197 16.45 11.20 7.56
C ASN A 197 15.09 11.34 8.26
N ALA A 198 14.07 11.81 7.54
CA ALA A 198 12.69 11.89 8.01
C ALA A 198 11.96 10.54 8.05
N GLY A 199 12.62 9.44 7.64
CA GLY A 199 12.02 8.10 7.54
C GLY A 199 11.09 7.90 6.34
N LEU A 200 11.03 8.88 5.44
CA LEU A 200 10.21 8.88 4.23
C LEU A 200 10.93 8.30 3.02
N GLY A 201 12.21 7.98 3.17
CA GLY A 201 13.00 7.30 2.16
C GLY A 201 13.58 5.99 2.68
N PRO A 202 14.12 5.17 1.77
CA PRO A 202 14.78 3.92 2.11
C PRO A 202 15.93 4.11 3.12
N PRO A 203 16.08 3.23 4.15
CA PRO A 203 17.17 3.26 5.14
C PRO A 203 18.60 3.43 4.59
N ARG A 204 19.57 3.77 5.45
CA ARG A 204 20.99 3.95 5.05
C ARG A 204 21.69 2.67 4.56
N TRP A 205 21.18 1.48 4.90
CA TRP A 205 21.77 0.19 4.50
C TRP A 205 21.54 -0.19 3.03
N PHE A 206 20.95 0.72 2.24
CA PHE A 206 20.83 0.57 0.80
C PHE A 206 22.23 0.80 0.21
N ARG A 207 22.85 -0.27 -0.31
CA ARG A 207 24.10 -0.16 -1.06
C ARG A 207 23.76 0.58 -2.34
N GLN A 208 24.03 1.88 -2.34
CA GLN A 208 23.79 2.76 -3.47
C GLN A 208 24.89 2.49 -4.51
N GLY A 209 24.82 1.34 -5.16
CA GLY A 209 25.62 1.07 -6.36
C GLY A 209 25.15 2.04 -7.44
N ASN A 210 26.02 2.99 -7.82
CA ASN A 210 25.88 3.89 -8.96
C ASN A 210 24.46 4.42 -9.21
N ALA A 211 23.93 5.22 -8.28
CA ALA A 211 22.61 5.87 -8.40
C ALA A 211 22.62 7.10 -9.32
N SER A 212 22.99 6.90 -10.58
CA SER A 212 22.22 7.50 -11.67
C SER A 212 21.04 6.58 -11.91
N GLY A 213 19.82 7.09 -12.13
CA GLY A 213 18.68 6.23 -12.48
C GLY A 213 19.07 5.17 -13.51
N GLU A 214 18.63 3.91 -13.34
CA GLU A 214 18.76 2.91 -14.42
C GLU A 214 18.11 3.46 -15.70
N TYR A 215 17.14 4.36 -15.54
CA TYR A 215 16.47 5.08 -16.61
C TYR A 215 15.97 6.46 -16.14
N GLU A 216 16.24 7.51 -16.92
CA GLU A 216 15.59 8.83 -16.81
C GLU A 216 14.92 9.21 -18.14
N GLN A 217 13.70 9.74 -18.10
CA GLN A 217 12.99 10.17 -19.29
C GLN A 217 12.09 11.38 -19.05
N MET A 218 12.16 12.35 -19.96
CA MET A 218 11.24 13.47 -20.00
C MET A 218 10.04 13.15 -20.90
N ARG A 219 8.81 13.24 -20.38
CA ARG A 219 7.57 13.14 -21.18
C ARG A 219 6.57 14.20 -20.75
N CYS A 220 6.05 14.96 -21.70
CA CYS A 220 4.95 15.92 -21.49
C CYS A 220 5.16 16.89 -20.30
N GLY A 221 6.39 17.37 -20.08
CA GLY A 221 6.69 18.27 -18.95
C GLY A 221 6.87 17.56 -17.60
N VAL A 222 7.08 16.25 -17.60
CA VAL A 222 7.36 15.45 -16.41
C VAL A 222 8.65 14.65 -16.62
N LEU A 223 9.61 14.84 -15.72
CA LEU A 223 10.80 14.01 -15.62
C LEU A 223 10.45 12.75 -14.82
N TYR A 224 10.65 11.59 -15.41
CA TYR A 224 10.53 10.29 -14.77
C TYR A 224 11.92 9.72 -14.52
N SER A 225 12.19 9.27 -13.30
CA SER A 225 13.43 8.59 -12.93
C SER A 225 13.09 7.27 -12.23
N TYR A 226 13.85 6.23 -12.55
CA TYR A 226 13.69 4.90 -11.99
C TYR A 226 15.02 4.38 -11.42
N VAL A 227 14.95 3.84 -10.21
CA VAL A 227 16.09 3.20 -9.54
C VAL A 227 15.63 1.88 -8.94
N LYS A 228 16.32 0.79 -9.27
CA LYS A 228 16.20 -0.47 -8.56
C LYS A 228 17.13 -0.47 -7.36
N SER A 229 16.68 -0.99 -6.23
CA SER A 229 17.52 -1.11 -5.04
C SER A 229 17.13 -2.31 -4.17
N TYR A 230 17.94 -2.57 -3.15
CA TYR A 230 17.80 -3.73 -2.27
C TYR A 230 17.90 -3.33 -0.79
N VAL A 231 17.03 -3.92 0.02
CA VAL A 231 16.94 -3.71 1.48
C VAL A 231 17.35 -4.99 2.16
N ARG A 232 18.29 -4.94 3.09
CA ARG A 232 18.59 -6.12 3.90
C ARG A 232 17.41 -6.43 4.81
N GLU A 233 16.94 -7.67 4.78
CA GLU A 233 15.87 -8.16 5.66
C GLU A 233 16.45 -8.38 7.07
N TYR A 234 15.73 -7.93 8.10
CA TYR A 234 16.09 -8.14 9.49
C TYR A 234 14.97 -8.89 10.23
N GLN A 235 15.30 -9.60 11.30
CA GLN A 235 14.26 -10.16 12.16
C GLN A 235 13.67 -9.07 13.06
N GLY A 236 12.36 -9.13 13.29
CA GLY A 236 11.65 -8.17 14.13
C GLY A 236 10.16 -8.03 13.79
N ASP A 237 9.41 -7.37 14.66
CA ASP A 237 8.01 -7.07 14.41
C ASP A 237 7.66 -5.69 14.96
N LEU A 238 7.70 -4.68 14.07
CA LEU A 238 7.40 -3.30 14.45
C LEU A 238 5.92 -3.17 14.78
N LYS A 239 5.63 -2.74 16.01
CA LYS A 239 4.26 -2.54 16.51
C LYS A 239 3.38 -3.80 16.34
N ALA A 240 3.97 -5.00 16.37
CA ALA A 240 3.25 -6.26 16.21
C ALA A 240 2.46 -6.39 14.89
N ILE A 241 2.85 -5.67 13.82
CA ILE A 241 2.17 -5.70 12.52
C ILE A 241 2.19 -7.11 11.94
N ASN A 242 3.36 -7.72 11.81
CA ASN A 242 3.50 -9.04 11.19
C ASN A 242 2.77 -10.11 12.01
N ARG A 243 2.91 -10.09 13.33
CA ARG A 243 2.23 -11.03 14.22
C ARG A 243 0.71 -10.93 14.08
N ARG A 244 0.14 -9.73 13.99
CA ARG A 244 -1.33 -9.55 13.86
C ARG A 244 -1.85 -10.06 12.52
N LEU A 245 -1.15 -9.74 11.43
CA LEU A 245 -1.51 -10.21 10.09
C LEU A 245 -1.39 -11.74 9.98
N TRP A 246 -0.31 -12.32 10.53
CA TRP A 246 -0.11 -13.77 10.60
C TRP A 246 -1.19 -14.48 11.42
N MET A 247 -1.57 -13.92 12.58
CA MET A 247 -2.66 -14.50 13.36
C MET A 247 -4.00 -14.43 12.62
N ALA A 248 -4.23 -13.39 11.83
CA ALA A 248 -5.44 -13.26 11.03
C ALA A 248 -5.53 -14.32 9.93
N SER A 249 -4.43 -14.61 9.22
CA SER A 249 -4.41 -15.61 8.14
C SER A 249 -4.75 -17.00 8.66
N ASN A 250 -4.19 -17.39 9.81
CA ASN A 250 -4.42 -18.72 10.40
C ASN A 250 -5.85 -18.90 10.94
N ARG A 251 -6.48 -17.83 11.44
CA ARG A 251 -7.88 -17.88 11.90
C ARG A 251 -8.85 -18.07 10.74
N SER A 252 -8.58 -17.41 9.61
CA SER A 252 -9.37 -17.58 8.40
C SER A 252 -9.31 -19.05 7.92
N LEU A 253 -8.11 -19.65 7.87
CA LEU A 253 -7.92 -21.05 7.48
C LEU A 253 -8.72 -22.02 8.37
N THR A 254 -8.69 -21.78 9.68
CA THR A 254 -9.40 -22.63 10.66
C THR A 254 -10.93 -22.53 10.50
N SER A 255 -11.45 -21.35 10.13
CA SER A 255 -12.88 -21.17 9.85
C SER A 255 -13.34 -21.84 8.56
N ILE A 256 -12.49 -21.85 7.52
CA ILE A 256 -12.76 -22.52 6.24
C ILE A 256 -12.83 -24.03 6.46
N LEU A 257 -11.84 -24.61 7.15
CA LEU A 257 -11.80 -26.05 7.45
C LEU A 257 -12.99 -26.51 8.31
N ARG A 258 -13.45 -25.68 9.27
CA ARG A 258 -14.65 -25.99 10.05
C ARG A 258 -15.93 -25.98 9.21
N ASN A 259 -16.05 -25.08 8.24
CA ASN A 259 -17.21 -25.03 7.36
C ASN A 259 -17.22 -26.21 6.38
N GLU A 260 -16.07 -26.64 5.86
CA GLU A 260 -15.97 -27.82 4.97
C GLU A 260 -16.33 -29.13 5.68
N HIS A 261 -15.96 -29.29 6.95
CA HIS A 261 -16.39 -30.44 7.78
C HIS A 261 -17.88 -30.42 8.14
N SER A 262 -18.54 -29.26 8.11
CA SER A 262 -19.99 -29.17 8.35
C SER A 262 -20.85 -29.44 7.11
N VAL A 263 -20.27 -29.37 5.91
CA VAL A 263 -20.96 -29.66 4.64
C VAL A 263 -20.86 -31.14 4.27
N THR A 264 -19.91 -31.89 4.85
CA THR A 264 -19.71 -33.32 4.58
C THR A 264 -20.47 -34.26 5.53
N SER A 265 -21.22 -33.75 6.51
CA SER A 265 -22.05 -34.55 7.42
C SER A 265 -23.54 -34.52 7.05
N TYR A 266 -23.90 -34.94 5.84
CA TYR A 266 -25.26 -35.38 5.51
C TYR A 266 -25.18 -36.65 4.67
N SER A 267 -25.09 -37.79 5.36
CA SER A 267 -25.42 -39.11 4.80
C SER A 267 -26.89 -39.39 5.14
N PRO A 268 -27.80 -39.57 4.16
CA PRO A 268 -29.14 -40.05 4.44
C PRO A 268 -29.10 -41.56 4.65
N SER A 269 -29.36 -41.98 5.87
CA SER A 269 -29.77 -43.35 6.20
C SER A 269 -31.17 -43.62 5.64
N LEU A 270 -31.24 -44.43 4.58
CA LEU A 270 -32.40 -45.16 4.07
C LEU A 270 -31.93 -46.62 3.96
N LEU A 271 -32.63 -47.69 4.34
CA LEU A 271 -34.01 -47.93 4.77
C LEU A 271 -33.97 -49.29 5.49
N GLY A 272 -34.60 -49.38 6.65
CA GLY A 272 -35.00 -50.64 7.27
C GLY A 272 -36.52 -50.65 7.37
N ILE A 273 -37.10 -51.81 7.06
CA ILE A 273 -38.53 -52.18 6.92
C ILE A 273 -39.00 -52.19 5.47
#